data_AF-A0A537IXU6-F1
#
_entry.id   AF-A0A537IXU6-F1
#
_cell.length_a   1.000
_cell.length_b   1.000
_cell.length_c   1.000
_cell.angle_alpha   90.00
_cell.angle_beta   90.00
_cell.angle_gamma   90.00
#
_symmetry.space_group_name_H-M   'P 1'
#
loop_
_entity.id
_entity.type
_entity.pdbx_description
1 polymer ?
#
loop_
_entity_poly.entity_id
_entity_poly.type
_entity_poly.pdbx_seq_one_letter_code
_entity_poly.pdbx_strand_id
1 'polypeptide(L)'
;PLLGLLCQASGIATMASRVRRAAGTKTVFSFGIRRAHPALAPMIDRACYIGGFDAVSSMLGAKLLGKNPTGTMPHSLIIAIGDQVRAWKSFDKYMPKDVPRIALVDTYCDEKTEAIMAAETLGKALYGVRLDTPSSRRGNFAEIVKEVRWELDSRGFKEVKIFVSGGLDDESVGLLSATGADGFGVGTSVSNAPSVDFAMDIVEKEGRSVAKRGKLGGKKEVWRCDRCLLDNVLLEGVPSPSCSNCGGKTRPLLVRLLESGRPTSPLPTSDKIREQVIDQLEKLTT
;
A
#
# COMPACT_ATOMS: atom_id res chain seq x y z
N PRO A 1 -18.22 -9.14 -16.73
CA PRO A 1 -17.38 -9.27 -15.51
C PRO A 1 -15.96 -8.68 -15.63
N LEU A 2 -15.34 -8.64 -16.82
CA LEU A 2 -13.96 -8.17 -16.99
C LEU A 2 -13.70 -6.76 -16.43
N LEU A 3 -14.59 -5.80 -16.71
CA LEU A 3 -14.45 -4.43 -16.21
C LEU A 3 -14.33 -4.40 -14.68
N GLY A 4 -15.22 -5.08 -13.97
CA GLY A 4 -15.19 -5.13 -12.50
C GLY A 4 -13.88 -5.69 -11.92
N LEU A 5 -13.21 -6.61 -12.61
CA LEU A 5 -11.91 -7.15 -12.20
C LEU A 5 -10.79 -6.10 -12.31
N LEU A 6 -10.90 -5.16 -13.25
CA LEU A 6 -9.90 -4.12 -13.49
C LEU A 6 -10.20 -2.84 -12.70
N CYS A 7 -11.44 -2.34 -12.74
CA CYS A 7 -11.85 -1.05 -12.18
C CYS A 7 -11.45 -0.90 -10.71
N GLN A 8 -11.86 -1.83 -9.86
CA GLN A 8 -11.62 -1.74 -8.42
C GLN A 8 -10.15 -2.01 -8.08
N ALA A 9 -9.57 -3.08 -8.63
CA ALA A 9 -8.19 -3.47 -8.33
C ALA A 9 -7.19 -2.39 -8.76
N SER A 10 -7.40 -1.75 -9.91
CA SER A 10 -6.57 -0.63 -10.37
C SER A 10 -6.69 0.59 -9.45
N GLY A 11 -7.90 0.95 -9.01
CA GLY A 11 -8.10 2.07 -8.07
C GLY A 11 -7.34 1.86 -6.75
N ILE A 12 -7.47 0.67 -6.17
CA ILE A 12 -6.78 0.28 -4.93
C ILE A 12 -5.25 0.29 -5.14
N ALA A 13 -4.75 -0.33 -6.21
CA ALA A 13 -3.32 -0.36 -6.49
C ALA A 13 -2.74 1.04 -6.72
N THR A 14 -3.45 1.92 -7.43
CA THR A 14 -3.05 3.31 -7.63
C THR A 14 -2.96 4.07 -6.31
N MET A 15 -3.96 3.93 -5.43
CA MET A 15 -3.93 4.60 -4.13
C MET A 15 -2.80 4.04 -3.24
N ALA A 16 -2.58 2.73 -3.25
CA ALA A 16 -1.45 2.10 -2.57
C ALA A 16 -0.10 2.63 -3.09
N SER A 17 0.05 2.84 -4.40
CA SER A 17 1.26 3.42 -5.00
C SER A 17 1.49 4.88 -4.60
N ARG A 18 0.43 5.69 -4.48
CA ARG A 18 0.52 7.06 -3.96
C ARG A 18 1.01 7.08 -2.51
N VAL A 19 0.46 6.20 -1.67
CA VAL A 19 0.90 6.03 -0.28
C VAL A 19 2.34 5.51 -0.20
N ARG A 20 2.73 4.52 -1.00
CA ARG A 20 4.12 4.02 -1.07
C ARG A 20 5.09 5.15 -1.39
N ARG A 21 4.76 6.00 -2.38
CA ARG A 21 5.57 7.15 -2.75
C ARG A 21 5.71 8.12 -1.57
N ALA A 22 4.60 8.46 -0.91
CA ALA A 22 4.62 9.35 0.27
C ALA A 22 5.41 8.77 1.46
N ALA A 23 5.39 7.44 1.64
CA ALA A 23 6.12 6.75 2.69
C ALA A 23 7.63 6.57 2.39
N GLY A 24 8.09 6.80 1.15
CA GLY A 24 9.52 6.66 0.79
C GLY A 24 10.01 5.21 0.87
N THR A 25 10.91 4.89 1.79
CA THR A 25 11.39 3.52 2.08
C THR A 25 10.80 2.92 3.36
N LYS A 26 9.95 3.67 4.07
CA LYS A 26 9.36 3.27 5.35
C LYS A 26 8.34 2.14 5.20
N THR A 27 8.07 1.41 6.27
CA THR A 27 7.19 0.23 6.20
C THR A 27 5.71 0.62 6.05
N VAL A 28 4.98 -0.02 5.14
CA VAL A 28 3.54 0.22 4.94
C VAL A 28 2.75 -1.09 4.97
N PHE A 29 1.71 -1.13 5.81
CA PHE A 29 0.82 -2.28 6.01
C PHE A 29 -0.59 -2.03 5.46
N SER A 30 -1.18 -3.06 4.84
CA SER A 30 -2.61 -3.07 4.46
C SER A 30 -3.47 -3.54 5.62
N PHE A 31 -4.26 -2.63 6.21
CA PHE A 31 -5.22 -2.91 7.29
C PHE A 31 -6.69 -2.69 6.88
N GLY A 32 -6.96 -2.44 5.60
CA GLY A 32 -8.23 -1.91 5.11
C GLY A 32 -9.33 -2.95 4.84
N ILE A 33 -9.01 -4.25 4.76
CA ILE A 33 -9.99 -5.29 4.36
C ILE A 33 -11.29 -5.28 5.18
N ARG A 34 -11.24 -4.82 6.44
CA ARG A 34 -12.40 -4.71 7.35
C ARG A 34 -13.44 -3.67 6.91
N ARG A 35 -13.13 -2.86 5.90
CA ARG A 35 -14.01 -1.83 5.33
C ARG A 35 -14.67 -2.26 4.02
N ALA A 36 -14.38 -3.46 3.53
CA ALA A 36 -14.94 -4.01 2.31
C ALA A 36 -15.65 -5.34 2.60
N HIS A 37 -16.43 -5.81 1.63
CA HIS A 37 -17.03 -7.13 1.72
C HIS A 37 -15.93 -8.21 1.82
N PRO A 38 -16.01 -9.15 2.80
CA PRO A 38 -14.89 -10.05 3.11
C PRO A 38 -14.47 -10.95 1.95
N ALA A 39 -15.39 -11.27 1.02
CA ALA A 39 -15.07 -12.02 -0.20
C ALA A 39 -14.01 -11.35 -1.09
N LEU A 40 -13.84 -10.03 -0.98
CA LEU A 40 -12.87 -9.25 -1.75
C LEU A 40 -11.50 -9.13 -1.06
N ALA A 41 -11.37 -9.58 0.20
CA ALA A 41 -10.17 -9.37 1.00
C ALA A 41 -8.86 -9.82 0.30
N PRO A 42 -8.79 -11.00 -0.36
CA PRO A 42 -7.56 -11.42 -1.05
C PRO A 42 -7.19 -10.51 -2.23
N MET A 43 -8.20 -10.05 -2.98
CA MET A 43 -7.99 -9.14 -4.12
C MET A 43 -7.49 -7.77 -3.64
N ILE A 44 -8.10 -7.23 -2.58
CA ILE A 44 -7.73 -5.94 -1.98
C ILE A 44 -6.29 -6.00 -1.47
N ASP A 45 -5.94 -7.02 -0.70
CA ASP A 45 -4.59 -7.18 -0.16
C ASP A 45 -3.55 -7.39 -1.28
N ARG A 46 -3.89 -8.17 -2.31
CA ARG A 46 -3.03 -8.30 -3.50
C ARG A 46 -2.83 -6.96 -4.20
N ALA A 47 -3.89 -6.17 -4.40
CA ALA A 47 -3.81 -4.86 -5.03
C ALA A 47 -2.96 -3.87 -4.21
N CYS A 48 -3.09 -3.89 -2.88
CA CYS A 48 -2.24 -3.08 -1.99
C CYS A 48 -0.77 -3.50 -2.10
N TYR A 49 -0.50 -4.81 -2.09
CA TYR A 49 0.86 -5.36 -2.18
C TYR A 49 1.54 -4.98 -3.49
N ILE A 50 0.90 -5.26 -4.64
CA ILE A 50 1.47 -4.90 -5.95
C ILE A 50 1.58 -3.38 -6.12
N GLY A 51 0.70 -2.61 -5.48
CA GLY A 51 0.78 -1.15 -5.46
C GLY A 51 1.96 -0.61 -4.66
N GLY A 52 2.62 -1.43 -3.85
CA GLY A 52 3.89 -1.10 -3.18
C GLY A 52 3.92 -1.37 -1.68
N PHE A 53 2.81 -1.80 -1.06
CA PHE A 53 2.79 -2.09 0.38
C PHE A 53 3.70 -3.27 0.73
N ASP A 54 4.25 -3.27 1.94
CA ASP A 54 5.24 -4.26 2.38
C ASP A 54 4.59 -5.53 2.92
N ALA A 55 3.44 -5.40 3.58
CA ALA A 55 2.74 -6.52 4.17
C ALA A 55 1.21 -6.30 4.24
N VAL A 56 0.50 -7.41 4.42
CA VAL A 56 -0.96 -7.47 4.43
C VAL A 56 -1.47 -8.15 5.69
N SER A 57 -2.70 -7.82 6.12
CA SER A 57 -3.26 -8.31 7.38
C SER A 57 -4.14 -9.55 7.26
N SER A 58 -4.74 -9.84 6.09
CA SER A 58 -5.60 -11.00 5.97
C SER A 58 -4.80 -12.29 5.79
N MET A 59 -5.27 -13.37 6.42
CA MET A 59 -4.69 -14.70 6.20
C MET A 59 -4.85 -15.16 4.74
N LEU A 60 -6.00 -14.90 4.12
CA LEU A 60 -6.27 -15.33 2.74
C LEU A 60 -5.45 -14.54 1.71
N GLY A 61 -5.31 -13.23 1.90
CA GLY A 61 -4.46 -12.37 1.08
C GLY A 61 -2.99 -12.71 1.22
N ALA A 62 -2.52 -12.92 2.46
CA ALA A 62 -1.16 -13.39 2.71
C ALA A 62 -0.89 -14.76 2.05
N LYS A 63 -1.83 -15.72 2.18
CA LYS A 63 -1.76 -17.01 1.50
C LYS A 63 -1.71 -16.88 -0.02
N LEU A 64 -2.56 -16.02 -0.61
CA LEU A 64 -2.57 -15.74 -2.06
C LEU A 64 -1.22 -15.19 -2.53
N LEU A 65 -0.55 -14.40 -1.70
CA LEU A 65 0.74 -13.79 -2.00
C LEU A 65 1.94 -14.70 -1.65
N GLY A 66 1.72 -15.85 -1.00
CA GLY A 66 2.79 -16.67 -0.46
C GLY A 66 3.62 -15.95 0.63
N LYS A 67 2.98 -15.08 1.42
CA LYS A 67 3.60 -14.29 2.49
C LYS A 67 2.98 -14.63 3.85
N ASN A 68 3.63 -14.18 4.92
CA ASN A 68 3.06 -14.24 6.27
C ASN A 68 2.14 -13.03 6.51
N PRO A 69 0.94 -13.21 7.07
CA PRO A 69 0.11 -12.10 7.47
C PRO A 69 0.81 -11.34 8.60
N THR A 70 0.71 -10.01 8.59
CA THR A 70 1.31 -9.15 9.62
C THR A 70 0.22 -8.40 10.39
N GLY A 71 0.43 -8.27 11.70
CA GLY A 71 -0.42 -7.48 12.59
C GLY A 71 0.35 -7.14 13.86
N THR A 72 -0.19 -6.20 14.62
CA THR A 72 0.32 -5.87 15.97
C THR A 72 -0.77 -6.20 16.99
N MET A 73 -0.49 -5.96 18.28
CA MET A 73 -1.50 -6.15 19.31
C MET A 73 -2.71 -5.20 19.12
N PRO A 74 -3.94 -5.66 19.41
CA PRO A 74 -5.15 -4.82 19.38
C PRO A 74 -5.43 -4.17 20.74
N HIS A 75 -6.22 -3.08 20.74
CA HIS A 75 -6.73 -2.48 21.99
C HIS A 75 -7.51 -3.48 22.84
N SER A 76 -8.23 -4.43 22.22
CA SER A 76 -9.00 -5.44 22.93
C SER A 76 -8.17 -6.31 23.86
N LEU A 77 -6.88 -6.55 23.55
CA LEU A 77 -5.99 -7.29 24.45
C LEU A 77 -5.69 -6.49 25.73
N ILE A 78 -5.36 -5.21 25.58
CA ILE A 78 -5.07 -4.32 26.71
C ILE A 78 -6.32 -4.16 27.58
N ILE A 79 -7.48 -3.93 26.95
CA ILE A 79 -8.76 -3.76 27.64
C ILE A 79 -9.18 -5.04 28.38
N ALA A 80 -9.03 -6.21 27.76
CA ALA A 80 -9.41 -7.48 28.39
C ALA A 80 -8.52 -7.82 29.61
N ILE A 81 -7.24 -7.42 29.57
CA ILE A 81 -6.31 -7.56 30.69
C ILE A 81 -6.52 -6.47 31.76
N GLY A 82 -6.99 -5.28 31.34
CA GLY A 82 -7.24 -4.13 32.20
C GLY A 82 -5.97 -3.36 32.61
N ASP A 83 -4.82 -3.69 32.04
CA ASP A 83 -3.52 -3.08 32.37
C ASP A 83 -2.56 -3.21 31.17
N GLN A 84 -2.05 -2.08 30.69
CA GLN A 84 -1.20 -2.00 29.51
C GLN A 84 0.17 -2.68 29.70
N VAL A 85 0.77 -2.56 30.89
CA VAL A 85 2.07 -3.18 31.20
C VAL A 85 1.97 -4.70 31.17
N ARG A 86 0.94 -5.27 31.80
CA ARG A 86 0.64 -6.70 31.79
C ARG A 86 0.32 -7.18 30.39
N ALA A 87 -0.40 -6.38 29.59
CA ALA A 87 -0.71 -6.73 28.21
C ALA A 87 0.53 -6.77 27.31
N TRP A 88 1.41 -5.76 27.39
CA TRP A 88 2.68 -5.74 26.66
C TRP A 88 3.58 -6.93 27.04
N LYS A 89 3.74 -7.20 28.35
CA LYS A 89 4.50 -8.37 28.85
C LYS A 89 3.90 -9.69 28.39
N SER A 90 2.56 -9.79 28.39
CA SER A 90 1.88 -11.00 27.91
C SER A 90 2.08 -11.21 26.42
N PHE A 91 2.00 -10.15 25.61
CA PHE A 91 2.26 -10.23 24.18
C PHE A 91 3.70 -10.66 23.90
N ASP A 92 4.68 -10.08 24.60
CA ASP A 92 6.09 -10.49 24.48
C ASP A 92 6.32 -11.95 24.87
N LYS A 93 5.66 -12.42 25.94
CA LYS A 93 5.78 -13.80 26.43
C LYS A 93 5.23 -14.84 25.45
N TYR A 94 4.06 -14.59 24.86
CA TYR A 94 3.31 -15.61 24.12
C TYR A 94 3.49 -15.55 22.60
N MET A 95 3.88 -14.40 22.05
CA MET A 95 4.07 -14.29 20.60
C MET A 95 5.40 -14.93 20.13
N PRO A 96 5.41 -15.59 18.96
CA PRO A 96 6.64 -16.08 18.34
C PRO A 96 7.73 -15.00 18.26
N LYS A 97 9.00 -15.37 18.45
CA LYS A 97 10.13 -14.42 18.55
C LYS A 97 10.38 -13.61 17.29
N ASP A 98 9.98 -14.13 16.13
CA ASP A 98 10.09 -13.49 14.82
C ASP A 98 9.03 -12.39 14.59
N VAL A 99 7.99 -12.33 15.43
CA VAL A 99 6.99 -11.25 15.38
C VAL A 99 7.52 -10.01 16.10
N PRO A 100 7.64 -8.85 15.43
CA PRO A 100 8.09 -7.62 16.09
C PRO A 100 7.15 -7.20 17.22
N ARG A 101 7.71 -6.84 18.38
CA ARG A 101 6.93 -6.30 19.51
C ARG A 101 6.65 -4.82 19.24
N ILE A 102 5.48 -4.55 18.68
CA ILE A 102 4.96 -3.20 18.49
C ILE A 102 3.87 -2.95 19.53
N ALA A 103 4.19 -2.16 20.56
CA ALA A 103 3.28 -1.86 21.66
C ALA A 103 2.23 -0.82 21.22
N LEU A 104 0.96 -1.06 21.51
CA LEU A 104 -0.09 -0.07 21.33
C LEU A 104 -0.11 0.86 22.54
N VAL A 105 -0.04 2.18 22.30
CA VAL A 105 0.28 3.18 23.34
C VAL A 105 -0.76 4.29 23.47
N ASP A 106 -1.99 4.04 23.05
CA ASP A 106 -3.08 5.02 23.04
C ASP A 106 -4.39 4.41 23.58
N THR A 107 -4.28 3.50 24.56
CA THR A 107 -5.46 2.78 25.08
C THR A 107 -6.15 3.51 26.23
N TYR A 108 -5.41 3.89 27.27
CA TYR A 108 -5.99 4.51 28.47
C TYR A 108 -5.37 5.86 28.80
N CYS A 109 -4.06 5.98 28.65
CA CYS A 109 -3.32 7.19 28.93
C CYS A 109 -2.89 7.88 27.63
N ASP A 110 -2.30 9.06 27.81
CA ASP A 110 -1.69 9.83 26.73
C ASP A 110 -0.54 9.07 26.06
N GLU A 111 -0.40 9.22 24.75
CA GLU A 111 0.58 8.54 23.90
C GLU A 111 2.01 8.68 24.41
N LYS A 112 2.38 9.87 24.88
CA LYS A 112 3.70 10.11 25.47
C LYS A 112 3.91 9.24 26.70
N THR A 113 2.91 9.16 27.57
CA THR A 113 3.02 8.42 28.82
C THR A 113 3.14 6.93 28.56
N GLU A 114 2.24 6.36 27.74
CA GLU A 114 2.29 4.93 27.44
C GLU A 114 3.51 4.54 26.60
N ALA A 115 4.03 5.41 25.72
CA ALA A 115 5.25 5.15 24.97
C ALA A 115 6.48 5.01 25.88
N ILE A 116 6.63 5.90 26.87
CA ILE A 116 7.70 5.80 27.88
C ILE A 116 7.54 4.51 28.68
N MET A 117 6.32 4.24 29.18
CA MET A 117 6.04 3.03 29.96
C MET A 117 6.34 1.75 29.18
N ALA A 118 5.99 1.70 27.88
CA ALA A 118 6.25 0.55 27.02
C ALA A 118 7.75 0.34 26.82
N ALA A 119 8.50 1.41 26.58
CA ALA A 119 9.95 1.37 26.41
C ALA A 119 10.67 0.89 27.67
N GLU A 120 10.28 1.40 28.85
CA GLU A 120 10.82 0.96 30.14
C GLU A 120 10.43 -0.49 30.48
N THR A 121 9.22 -0.90 30.10
CA THR A 121 8.69 -2.24 30.40
C THR A 121 9.35 -3.33 29.58
N LEU A 122 9.48 -3.13 28.27
CA LEU A 122 9.95 -4.14 27.33
C LEU A 122 11.44 -3.99 26.99
N GLY A 123 12.02 -2.81 27.21
CA GLY A 123 13.44 -2.53 26.96
C GLY A 123 13.86 -2.97 25.56
N LYS A 124 14.89 -3.82 25.47
CA LYS A 124 15.43 -4.31 24.20
C LYS A 124 14.47 -5.18 23.39
N ALA A 125 13.40 -5.71 24.01
CA ALA A 125 12.40 -6.48 23.28
C ALA A 125 11.48 -5.58 22.45
N LEU A 126 11.35 -4.30 22.79
CA LEU A 126 10.48 -3.36 22.08
C LEU A 126 11.06 -3.00 20.72
N TYR A 127 10.35 -3.38 19.65
CA TYR A 127 10.70 -2.95 18.30
C TYR A 127 10.15 -1.56 17.97
N GLY A 128 8.96 -1.24 18.47
CA GLY A 128 8.34 0.06 18.25
C GLY A 128 7.07 0.28 19.05
N VAL A 129 6.55 1.49 18.97
CA VAL A 129 5.22 1.87 19.49
C VAL A 129 4.28 2.12 18.33
N ARG A 130 2.99 1.83 18.49
CA ARG A 130 1.93 2.16 17.53
C ARG A 130 0.96 3.16 18.14
N LEU A 131 0.75 4.26 17.45
CA LEU A 131 -0.27 5.26 17.75
C LEU A 131 -1.44 5.08 16.78
N ASP A 132 -2.61 4.73 17.29
CA ASP A 132 -3.88 4.69 16.55
C ASP A 132 -4.82 5.83 17.00
N THR A 133 -4.23 6.94 17.45
CA THR A 133 -4.85 8.03 18.20
C THR A 133 -6.25 8.37 17.66
N PRO A 134 -7.31 8.26 18.47
CA PRO A 134 -8.68 8.54 18.04
C PRO A 134 -8.83 9.94 17.46
N SER A 135 -9.72 10.11 16.47
CA SER A 135 -9.94 11.42 15.83
C SER A 135 -10.31 12.54 16.81
N SER A 136 -11.00 12.23 17.90
CA SER A 136 -11.36 13.17 18.96
C SER A 136 -10.22 13.55 19.92
N ARG A 137 -9.04 12.94 19.75
CA ARG A 137 -7.80 13.22 20.50
C ARG A 137 -6.67 13.66 19.58
N ARG A 138 -6.83 13.45 18.28
CA ARG A 138 -5.86 13.78 17.24
C ARG A 138 -5.91 15.28 16.87
N GLY A 139 -5.59 16.16 17.82
CA GLY A 139 -5.55 17.60 17.60
C GLY A 139 -4.51 17.99 16.54
N ASN A 140 -3.24 17.67 16.80
CA ASN A 140 -2.18 17.76 15.80
C ASN A 140 -1.32 16.50 15.85
N PHE A 141 -1.58 15.57 14.93
CA PHE A 141 -0.94 14.26 14.99
C PHE A 141 0.57 14.31 14.73
N ALA A 142 1.02 15.26 13.90
CA ALA A 142 2.44 15.46 13.65
C ALA A 142 3.16 15.88 14.94
N GLU A 143 2.59 16.82 15.71
CA GLU A 143 3.18 17.23 16.98
C GLU A 143 3.17 16.10 18.03
N ILE A 144 2.11 15.29 18.08
CA ILE A 144 2.07 14.10 18.96
C ILE A 144 3.21 13.12 18.59
N VAL A 145 3.43 12.86 17.30
CA VAL A 145 4.53 11.98 16.85
C VAL A 145 5.90 12.56 17.23
N LYS A 146 6.11 13.88 17.06
CA LYS A 146 7.36 14.54 17.49
C LYS A 146 7.56 14.45 18.99
N GLU A 147 6.50 14.67 19.77
CA GLU A 147 6.55 14.58 21.22
C GLU A 147 6.95 13.17 21.68
N VAL A 148 6.31 12.13 21.15
CA VAL A 148 6.66 10.74 21.44
C VAL A 148 8.11 10.44 21.04
N ARG A 149 8.54 10.87 19.85
CA ARG A 149 9.93 10.70 19.39
C ARG A 149 10.93 11.36 20.34
N TRP A 150 10.67 12.60 20.73
CA TRP A 150 11.52 13.35 21.66
C TRP A 150 11.63 12.69 23.03
N GLU A 151 10.52 12.23 23.58
CA GLU A 151 10.48 11.62 24.92
C GLU A 151 11.18 10.25 24.95
N LEU A 152 11.07 9.47 23.87
CA LEU A 152 11.85 8.25 23.70
C LEU A 152 13.35 8.55 23.55
N ASP A 153 13.71 9.53 22.71
CA ASP A 153 15.11 9.85 22.41
C ASP A 153 15.87 10.42 23.61
N SER A 154 15.24 11.35 24.34
CA SER A 154 15.82 11.97 25.54
C SER A 154 16.09 10.97 26.68
N ARG A 155 15.44 9.80 26.64
CA ARG A 155 15.64 8.68 27.57
C ARG A 155 16.51 7.56 27.00
N GLY A 156 17.06 7.73 25.81
CA GLY A 156 17.97 6.77 25.18
C GLY A 156 17.31 5.68 24.34
N PHE A 157 15.99 5.73 24.12
CA PHE A 157 15.25 4.76 23.31
C PHE A 157 15.19 5.12 21.82
N LYS A 158 16.33 5.54 21.24
CA LYS A 158 16.43 6.04 19.86
C LYS A 158 16.09 5.00 18.79
N GLU A 159 16.30 3.73 19.11
CA GLU A 159 16.04 2.60 18.19
C GLU A 159 14.56 2.17 18.15
N VAL A 160 13.74 2.63 19.11
CA VAL A 160 12.31 2.27 19.17
C VAL A 160 11.57 2.99 18.06
N LYS A 161 11.01 2.25 17.11
CA LYS A 161 10.31 2.82 15.94
C LYS A 161 8.93 3.35 16.28
N ILE A 162 8.45 4.34 15.52
CA ILE A 162 7.09 4.88 15.66
C ILE A 162 6.23 4.43 14.48
N PHE A 163 5.22 3.61 14.75
CA PHE A 163 4.20 3.23 13.81
C PHE A 163 2.94 4.06 14.03
N VAL A 164 2.28 4.47 12.95
CA VAL A 164 1.03 5.22 13.03
C VAL A 164 -0.06 4.55 12.21
N SER A 165 -1.31 4.61 12.68
CA SER A 165 -2.47 4.09 11.95
C SER A 165 -3.73 4.94 12.18
N GLY A 166 -4.81 4.52 11.51
CA GLY A 166 -6.13 5.12 11.64
C GLY A 166 -6.30 6.33 10.73
N GLY A 167 -7.24 6.25 9.78
CA GLY A 167 -7.64 7.40 8.94
C GLY A 167 -6.52 8.03 8.09
N LEU A 168 -5.48 7.27 7.73
CA LEU A 168 -4.35 7.75 6.93
C LEU A 168 -4.66 7.70 5.42
N ASP A 169 -4.05 8.62 4.67
CA ASP A 169 -4.03 8.74 3.20
C ASP A 169 -2.62 9.15 2.74
N ASP A 170 -2.40 9.41 1.45
CA ASP A 170 -1.08 9.75 0.92
C ASP A 170 -0.55 11.09 1.43
N GLU A 171 -1.41 12.08 1.67
CA GLU A 171 -1.01 13.38 2.21
C GLU A 171 -0.56 13.27 3.68
N SER A 172 -1.39 12.67 4.53
CA SER A 172 -1.07 12.47 5.95
C SER A 172 0.11 11.53 6.15
N VAL A 173 0.27 10.48 5.32
CA VAL A 173 1.46 9.62 5.32
C VAL A 173 2.71 10.43 4.98
N GLY A 174 2.66 11.30 3.96
CA GLY A 174 3.78 12.16 3.59
C GLY A 174 4.21 13.07 4.75
N LEU A 175 3.25 13.75 5.38
CA LEU A 175 3.49 14.62 6.53
C LEU A 175 4.10 13.86 7.71
N LEU A 176 3.49 12.74 8.12
CA LEU A 176 3.94 11.96 9.27
C LEU A 176 5.28 11.26 9.02
N SER A 177 5.54 10.85 7.77
CA SER A 177 6.83 10.33 7.31
C SER A 177 7.96 11.35 7.46
N ALA A 178 7.73 12.61 7.10
CA ALA A 178 8.70 13.69 7.30
C ALA A 178 8.86 14.06 8.79
N THR A 179 7.86 13.75 9.61
CA THR A 179 7.80 14.16 11.02
C THR A 179 8.49 13.18 11.98
N GLY A 180 8.64 11.91 11.58
CA GLY A 180 9.35 10.90 12.38
C GLY A 180 8.63 9.57 12.56
N ALA A 181 7.48 9.36 11.90
CA ALA A 181 6.88 8.03 11.83
C ALA A 181 7.72 7.11 10.93
N ASP A 182 8.01 5.90 11.39
CA ASP A 182 8.82 4.86 10.72
C ASP A 182 7.99 3.83 9.95
N GLY A 183 6.68 3.76 10.22
CA GLY A 183 5.79 2.89 9.47
C GLY A 183 4.31 3.21 9.63
N PHE A 184 3.51 2.69 8.70
CA PHE A 184 2.13 3.13 8.48
C PHE A 184 1.18 1.94 8.36
N GLY A 185 0.12 1.93 9.16
CA GLY A 185 -1.03 1.05 8.98
C GLY A 185 -2.13 1.77 8.22
N VAL A 186 -2.26 1.53 6.92
CA VAL A 186 -3.22 2.23 6.06
C VAL A 186 -4.41 1.34 5.73
N GLY A 187 -5.61 1.89 5.87
CA GLY A 187 -6.86 1.16 5.78
C GLY A 187 -7.82 1.72 4.75
N THR A 188 -8.84 2.44 5.23
CA THR A 188 -10.02 2.85 4.47
C THR A 188 -9.70 3.57 3.16
N SER A 189 -8.76 4.52 3.16
CA SER A 189 -8.40 5.33 1.99
C SER A 189 -7.98 4.47 0.79
N VAL A 190 -7.31 3.34 1.06
CA VAL A 190 -6.82 2.42 0.02
C VAL A 190 -7.84 1.35 -0.30
N SER A 191 -8.40 0.67 0.72
CA SER A 191 -9.35 -0.43 0.48
C SER A 191 -10.67 0.02 -0.16
N ASN A 192 -11.04 1.28 0.04
CA ASN A 192 -12.23 1.91 -0.54
C ASN A 192 -11.86 3.01 -1.55
N ALA A 193 -10.67 2.91 -2.16
CA ALA A 193 -10.25 3.85 -3.19
C ALA A 193 -11.26 3.88 -4.35
N PRO A 194 -11.49 5.05 -4.98
CA PRO A 194 -12.35 5.16 -6.14
C PRO A 194 -11.92 4.18 -7.24
N SER A 195 -12.89 3.49 -7.82
CA SER A 195 -12.62 2.60 -8.96
C SER A 195 -12.24 3.41 -10.19
N VAL A 196 -11.35 2.87 -11.02
CA VAL A 196 -11.06 3.44 -12.34
C VAL A 196 -12.23 3.12 -13.26
N ASP A 197 -12.81 4.14 -13.89
CA ASP A 197 -13.97 4.00 -14.77
C ASP A 197 -13.56 3.48 -16.16
N PHE A 198 -13.17 2.20 -16.22
CA PHE A 198 -12.88 1.53 -17.48
C PHE A 198 -14.16 1.25 -18.28
N ALA A 199 -14.07 1.49 -19.59
CA ALA A 199 -15.10 1.12 -20.56
C ALA A 199 -14.55 0.10 -21.57
N MET A 200 -15.43 -0.74 -22.12
CA MET A 200 -15.10 -1.69 -23.18
C MET A 200 -16.00 -1.43 -24.39
N ASP A 201 -15.38 -1.03 -25.49
CA ASP A 201 -16.05 -0.60 -26.72
C ASP A 201 -15.48 -1.36 -27.93
N ILE A 202 -16.32 -1.66 -28.91
CA ILE A 202 -15.87 -2.20 -30.20
C ILE A 202 -15.13 -1.09 -30.96
N VAL A 203 -13.88 -1.36 -31.33
CA VAL A 203 -13.02 -0.42 -32.09
C VAL A 203 -12.76 -0.87 -33.54
N GLU A 204 -13.08 -2.13 -33.86
CA GLU A 204 -12.91 -2.69 -35.21
C GLU A 204 -14.00 -3.73 -35.47
N LYS A 205 -14.52 -3.75 -36.70
CA LYS A 205 -15.45 -4.77 -37.20
C LYS A 205 -15.00 -5.23 -38.57
N GLU A 206 -14.75 -6.53 -38.73
CA GLU A 206 -14.37 -7.14 -40.02
C GLU A 206 -13.19 -6.42 -40.70
N GLY A 207 -12.16 -6.07 -39.91
CA GLY A 207 -10.97 -5.35 -40.39
C GLY A 207 -11.19 -3.86 -40.69
N ARG A 208 -12.39 -3.32 -40.46
CA ARG A 208 -12.70 -1.90 -40.65
C ARG A 208 -12.74 -1.19 -39.30
N SER A 209 -12.04 -0.05 -39.22
CA SER A 209 -12.10 0.84 -38.07
C SER A 209 -13.51 1.36 -37.84
N VAL A 210 -14.07 1.11 -36.65
CA VAL A 210 -15.40 1.59 -36.23
C VAL A 210 -15.36 2.04 -34.78
N ALA A 211 -16.21 2.99 -34.40
CA ALA A 211 -16.40 3.36 -32.99
C ALA A 211 -17.68 4.16 -32.83
N LYS A 212 -18.27 4.12 -31.63
CA LYS A 212 -19.35 5.04 -31.26
C LYS A 212 -18.80 6.45 -30.98
N ARG A 213 -19.68 7.46 -30.97
CA ARG A 213 -19.31 8.84 -30.62
C ARG A 213 -18.57 8.89 -29.27
N GLY A 214 -17.47 9.64 -29.25
CA GLY A 214 -16.59 9.79 -28.08
C GLY A 214 -15.57 8.66 -27.90
N LYS A 215 -15.45 7.72 -28.85
CA LYS A 215 -14.45 6.63 -28.83
C LYS A 215 -13.63 6.64 -30.11
N LEU A 216 -12.39 6.18 -30.01
CA LEU A 216 -11.44 6.14 -31.14
C LEU A 216 -11.48 4.75 -31.79
N GLY A 217 -11.81 4.68 -33.08
CA GLY A 217 -11.80 3.43 -33.85
C GLY A 217 -10.39 2.92 -34.18
N GLY A 218 -10.33 1.74 -34.78
CA GLY A 218 -9.12 1.04 -35.18
C GLY A 218 -8.43 0.27 -34.04
N LYS A 219 -7.75 -0.82 -34.37
CA LYS A 219 -6.77 -1.46 -33.49
C LYS A 219 -5.57 -0.53 -33.28
N LYS A 220 -5.00 -0.59 -32.07
CA LYS A 220 -3.97 0.34 -31.61
C LYS A 220 -2.91 -0.40 -30.83
N GLU A 221 -1.74 0.19 -30.78
CA GLU A 221 -0.66 -0.16 -29.86
C GLU A 221 -0.37 1.01 -28.92
N VAL A 222 0.08 0.67 -27.71
CA VAL A 222 0.54 1.66 -26.72
C VAL A 222 2.04 1.50 -26.56
N TRP A 223 2.79 2.57 -26.83
CA TRP A 223 4.24 2.62 -26.78
C TRP A 223 4.71 3.46 -25.60
N ARG A 224 5.45 2.87 -24.67
CA ARG A 224 6.00 3.58 -23.50
C ARG A 224 7.46 3.92 -23.69
N CYS A 225 7.83 5.15 -23.35
CA CYS A 225 9.23 5.52 -23.20
C CYS A 225 9.83 4.93 -21.91
N ASP A 226 10.96 4.23 -22.01
CA ASP A 226 11.60 3.62 -20.84
C ASP A 226 12.24 4.61 -19.87
N ARG A 227 12.49 5.84 -20.34
CA ARG A 227 13.11 6.92 -19.56
C ARG A 227 12.07 7.73 -18.78
N CYS A 228 11.15 8.40 -19.47
CA CYS A 228 10.19 9.32 -18.84
C CYS A 228 8.77 8.77 -18.72
N LEU A 229 8.56 7.49 -19.05
CA LEU A 229 7.27 6.79 -18.95
C LEU A 229 6.11 7.41 -19.76
N LEU A 230 6.41 8.33 -20.69
CA LEU A 230 5.41 8.87 -21.60
C LEU A 230 4.89 7.78 -22.52
N ASP A 231 3.56 7.69 -22.61
CA ASP A 231 2.85 6.76 -23.48
C ASP A 231 2.43 7.45 -24.79
N ASN A 232 2.60 6.75 -25.91
CA ASN A 232 2.12 7.14 -27.23
C ASN A 232 1.17 6.06 -27.74
N VAL A 233 -0.04 6.44 -28.15
CA VAL A 233 -1.02 5.51 -28.71
C VAL A 233 -1.05 5.70 -30.22
N LEU A 234 -0.72 4.63 -30.95
CA LEU A 234 -0.67 4.63 -32.42
C LEU A 234 -1.56 3.52 -32.97
N LEU A 235 -1.93 3.60 -34.25
CA LEU A 235 -2.62 2.50 -34.92
C LEU A 235 -1.69 1.27 -35.01
N GLU A 236 -2.30 0.08 -35.00
CA GLU A 236 -1.57 -1.17 -35.24
C GLU A 236 -0.82 -1.13 -36.58
N GLY A 237 0.41 -1.65 -36.60
CA GLY A 237 1.27 -1.65 -37.79
C GLY A 237 2.06 -0.37 -38.03
N VAL A 238 1.82 0.71 -37.26
CA VAL A 238 2.68 1.91 -37.29
C VAL A 238 4.02 1.60 -36.61
N PRO A 239 5.17 1.93 -37.22
CA PRO A 239 6.48 1.70 -36.62
C PRO A 239 6.65 2.36 -35.24
N SER A 240 7.48 1.74 -34.39
CA SER A 240 7.82 2.25 -33.05
C SER A 240 8.23 3.73 -33.10
N PRO A 241 7.59 4.62 -32.32
CA PRO A 241 7.95 6.03 -32.30
C PRO A 241 9.19 6.28 -31.42
N SER A 242 9.95 7.33 -31.70
CA SER A 242 10.80 7.95 -30.68
C SER A 242 9.93 8.69 -29.66
N CYS A 243 10.37 8.77 -28.40
CA CYS A 243 9.64 9.50 -27.38
C CYS A 243 9.52 10.99 -27.75
N SER A 244 8.29 11.51 -27.79
CA SER A 244 7.99 12.90 -28.14
C SER A 244 8.47 13.92 -27.10
N ASN A 245 8.75 13.50 -25.86
CA ASN A 245 9.26 14.39 -24.81
C ASN A 245 10.80 14.37 -24.74
N CYS A 246 11.44 13.20 -24.71
CA CYS A 246 12.88 13.10 -24.45
C CYS A 246 13.72 12.48 -25.58
N GLY A 247 13.11 12.13 -26.71
CA GLY A 247 13.78 11.45 -27.84
C GLY A 247 14.21 10.01 -27.56
N GLY A 248 13.95 9.47 -26.36
CA GLY A 248 14.32 8.11 -25.97
C GLY A 248 13.58 7.02 -26.75
N LYS A 249 14.12 5.79 -26.68
CA LYS A 249 13.48 4.60 -27.24
C LYS A 249 12.14 4.32 -26.55
N THR A 250 11.21 3.74 -27.31
CA THR A 250 9.93 3.27 -26.79
C THR A 250 9.80 1.76 -26.98
N ARG A 251 8.92 1.15 -26.19
CA ARG A 251 8.57 -0.28 -26.28
C ARG A 251 7.05 -0.46 -26.26
N PRO A 252 6.52 -1.53 -26.87
CA PRO A 252 5.10 -1.81 -26.82
C PRO A 252 4.68 -2.25 -25.40
N LEU A 253 3.49 -1.85 -24.97
CA LEU A 253 2.88 -2.26 -23.69
C LEU A 253 1.80 -3.31 -23.86
N LEU A 254 1.10 -3.31 -24.99
CA LEU A 254 0.05 -4.29 -25.25
C LEU A 254 0.69 -5.63 -25.62
N VAL A 255 0.57 -6.60 -24.71
CA VAL A 255 1.07 -7.96 -24.90
C VAL A 255 -0.09 -8.91 -25.09
N ARG A 256 0.06 -9.85 -26.02
CA ARG A 256 -0.95 -10.89 -26.24
C ARG A 256 -0.87 -11.90 -25.10
N LEU A 257 -1.87 -11.91 -24.22
CA LEU A 257 -1.95 -12.85 -23.09
C LEU A 257 -2.68 -14.15 -23.44
N LEU A 258 -3.55 -14.12 -24.46
CA LEU A 258 -4.34 -15.27 -24.89
C LEU A 258 -4.26 -15.46 -26.41
N GLU A 259 -4.12 -16.71 -26.83
CA GLU A 259 -4.21 -17.15 -28.21
C GLU A 259 -5.15 -18.36 -28.27
N SER A 260 -6.24 -18.23 -29.05
CA SER A 260 -7.25 -19.28 -29.19
C SER A 260 -7.75 -19.85 -27.85
N GLY A 261 -7.96 -18.96 -26.87
CA GLY A 261 -8.41 -19.30 -25.52
C GLY A 261 -7.34 -19.86 -24.58
N ARG A 262 -6.08 -19.96 -25.01
CA ARG A 262 -4.98 -20.49 -24.21
C ARG A 262 -4.00 -19.39 -23.81
N PRO A 263 -3.44 -19.41 -22.58
CA PRO A 263 -2.34 -18.53 -22.20
C PRO A 263 -1.15 -18.68 -23.14
N THR A 264 -0.60 -17.55 -23.59
CA THR A 264 0.60 -17.51 -24.45
C THR A 264 1.89 -17.63 -23.63
N SER A 265 1.85 -17.29 -22.34
CA SER A 265 2.97 -17.38 -21.41
C SER A 265 2.47 -17.44 -19.96
N PRO A 266 3.31 -17.88 -19.00
CA PRO A 266 3.01 -17.77 -17.58
C PRO A 266 2.83 -16.31 -17.15
N LEU A 267 1.87 -16.05 -16.25
CA LEU A 267 1.67 -14.72 -15.68
C LEU A 267 2.79 -14.40 -14.66
N PRO A 268 3.21 -13.13 -14.55
CA PRO A 268 4.19 -12.72 -13.54
C PRO A 268 3.64 -12.92 -12.12
N THR A 269 4.53 -13.21 -11.18
CA THR A 269 4.19 -13.30 -9.76
C THR A 269 3.86 -11.90 -9.20
N SER A 270 3.14 -11.85 -8.08
CA SER A 270 2.85 -10.58 -7.40
C SER A 270 4.12 -9.82 -7.00
N ASP A 271 5.20 -10.52 -6.65
CA ASP A 271 6.50 -9.93 -6.35
C ASP A 271 7.10 -9.24 -7.58
N LYS A 272 7.08 -9.92 -8.74
CA LYS A 272 7.58 -9.36 -10.01
C LYS A 272 6.79 -8.12 -10.44
N ILE A 273 5.47 -8.14 -10.25
CA ILE A 273 4.60 -6.99 -10.54
C ILE A 273 4.93 -5.85 -9.59
N ARG A 274 5.08 -6.12 -8.29
CA ARG A 274 5.44 -5.12 -7.29
C ARG A 274 6.79 -4.46 -7.61
N GLU A 275 7.82 -5.25 -7.92
CA GLU A 275 9.14 -4.75 -8.36
C GLU A 275 8.98 -3.75 -9.50
N GLN A 276 8.24 -4.11 -10.55
CA GLN A 276 8.00 -3.23 -11.70
C GLN A 276 7.27 -1.93 -11.32
N VAL A 277 6.33 -1.98 -10.37
CA VAL A 277 5.63 -0.79 -9.88
C VAL A 277 6.59 0.11 -9.11
N ILE A 278 7.42 -0.45 -8.22
CA ILE A 278 8.42 0.33 -7.46
C ILE A 278 9.42 1.00 -8.41
N ASP A 279 9.98 0.25 -9.36
CA ASP A 279 10.91 0.78 -10.38
C ASP A 279 10.30 1.92 -11.20
N GLN A 280 8.98 1.86 -11.47
CA GLN A 280 8.28 2.92 -12.18
C GLN A 280 8.03 4.15 -11.30
N LEU A 281 7.74 3.97 -10.01
CA LEU A 281 7.55 5.08 -9.07
C LEU A 281 8.84 5.89 -8.88
N GLU A 282 10.01 5.24 -8.89
CA GLU A 282 11.31 5.90 -8.83
C GLU A 282 11.58 6.78 -10.06
N LYS A 283 11.00 6.46 -11.22
CA LYS A 283 11.10 7.29 -12.43
C LYS A 283 10.11 8.44 -12.47
N LEU A 284 9.06 8.40 -11.64
CA LEU A 284 8.05 9.46 -11.49
C LEU A 284 8.43 10.49 -10.43
N THR A 285 9.57 10.30 -9.75
CA THR A 285 10.06 11.18 -8.67
C THR A 285 11.06 12.25 -9.16
N THR A 286 11.22 12.40 -10.48
CA THR A 286 11.88 13.53 -11.15
C THR A 286 10.88 14.56 -11.65
#